data_AF-X0T4H3-F1
#
_entry.id   AF-X0T4H3-F1
#
_cell.length_a   1.000
_cell.length_b   1.000
_cell.length_c   1.000
_cell.angle_alpha   90.00
_cell.angle_beta   90.00
_cell.angle_gamma   90.00
#
_symmetry.space_group_name_H-M   'P 1'
#
loop_
_entity.id
_entity.type
_entity.pdbx_description
1 polymer ?
#
loop_
_entity_poly.entity_id
_entity_poly.type
_entity_poly.pdbx_seq_one_letter_code
_entity_poly.pdbx_strand_id
1 'polypeptide(L)'
;SLETAELIRQELKEPKAQVATIGLAGENRVYFASIEQGRSSASRGGIGAVMGDKGLKAIAVRGKKDLNIARPDEFMGLCNEVLKYIEFRRDNPIMGVPPILAGIGSPQEMAIHDEQWHTTSFSWGNARYRRKDFWTKETAKKWRKIQDKAVERLISCYNCPMECAAVIAHPSLGLSKYMMKCYSKLTYVMGAMTDDLEFGFKIAGDAQGYGVDGYTTPQVMAFAIELYENGILTDKDLPGFPSKNEERFFYLLEKIVRREGVGDVLANGVYWAARQIGKGAEAYDHNTIKKQEQIPIKLGMLNPVYYIMWSTGEKTNITQIEGQLPQAPFPTRELREEFVRDWIQVPTGKEERFKRFILEWGDEDKGLPFWPPIDLVFELVEWQETMHYIDDATGICAGLSSFPIKPPYHIHNIPNLISSATGMDIDEDNLWQIARRNRTLIRAINVRRGMRRKDERPPEDHWKK
;
A
#
# COMPACT_ATOMS: atom_id res chain seq x y z
N SER A 1 -16.44 11.61 5.36
CA SER A 1 -15.73 11.95 4.11
C SER A 1 -16.65 11.82 2.88
N LEU A 2 -17.18 10.63 2.59
CA LEU A 2 -18.12 10.41 1.46
C LEU A 2 -19.38 11.28 1.52
N GLU A 3 -19.96 11.44 2.70
CA GLU A 3 -21.10 12.34 2.94
C GLU A 3 -20.80 13.77 2.48
N THR A 4 -19.63 14.33 2.85
CA THR A 4 -19.20 15.67 2.43
C THR A 4 -19.18 15.81 0.90
N ALA A 5 -18.68 14.80 0.19
CA ALA A 5 -18.63 14.82 -1.26
C ALA A 5 -20.04 14.86 -1.90
N GLU A 6 -20.99 14.10 -1.36
CA GLU A 6 -22.39 14.10 -1.83
C GLU A 6 -23.09 15.43 -1.55
N LEU A 7 -22.92 15.97 -0.34
CA LEU A 7 -23.51 17.27 0.03
C LEU A 7 -23.00 18.40 -0.87
N ILE A 8 -21.68 18.43 -1.16
CA ILE A 8 -21.10 19.43 -2.08
C ILE A 8 -21.67 19.30 -3.50
N ARG A 9 -21.84 18.07 -4.01
CA ARG A 9 -22.45 17.85 -5.34
C ARG A 9 -23.89 18.33 -5.39
N GLN A 10 -24.66 18.11 -4.33
CA GLN A 10 -26.06 18.56 -4.21
C GLN A 10 -26.13 20.08 -4.12
N GLU A 11 -25.32 20.70 -3.26
CA GLU A 11 -25.25 22.15 -3.07
C GLU A 11 -24.89 22.87 -4.38
N LEU A 12 -23.87 22.39 -5.09
CA LEU A 12 -23.42 22.96 -6.36
C LEU A 12 -24.26 22.54 -7.56
N LYS A 13 -25.21 21.59 -7.40
CA LYS A 13 -25.96 20.95 -8.48
C LYS A 13 -25.06 20.36 -9.58
N GLU A 14 -23.90 19.83 -9.18
CA GLU A 14 -22.88 19.27 -10.08
C GLU A 14 -22.68 17.77 -9.82
N PRO A 15 -23.61 16.90 -10.27
CA PRO A 15 -23.58 15.46 -9.96
C PRO A 15 -22.37 14.73 -10.55
N LYS A 16 -21.68 15.33 -11.53
CA LYS A 16 -20.48 14.76 -12.17
C LYS A 16 -19.17 15.36 -11.64
N ALA A 17 -19.21 16.21 -10.62
CA ALA A 17 -18.00 16.72 -9.98
C ALA A 17 -17.25 15.60 -9.24
N GLN A 18 -15.93 15.60 -9.35
CA GLN A 18 -15.06 14.77 -8.52
C GLN A 18 -14.67 15.59 -7.29
N VAL A 19 -14.86 15.03 -6.09
CA VAL A 19 -14.63 15.75 -4.83
C VAL A 19 -13.66 14.94 -3.98
N ALA A 20 -12.51 15.53 -3.67
CA ALA A 20 -11.56 15.00 -2.69
C ALA A 20 -11.80 15.69 -1.34
N THR A 21 -11.95 14.91 -0.27
CA THR A 21 -12.41 15.40 1.03
C THR A 21 -11.55 14.86 2.18
N ILE A 22 -11.40 15.64 3.23
CA ILE A 22 -10.95 15.13 4.54
C ILE A 22 -12.16 14.78 5.41
N GLY A 23 -12.02 13.78 6.26
CA GLY A 23 -12.96 13.52 7.35
C GLY A 23 -12.56 14.25 8.64
N LEU A 24 -13.20 13.88 9.74
CA LEU A 24 -12.96 14.47 11.06
C LEU A 24 -11.48 14.35 11.50
N ALA A 25 -10.81 13.25 11.15
CA ALA A 25 -9.41 13.06 11.49
C ALA A 25 -8.50 14.11 10.84
N GLY A 26 -8.81 14.52 9.61
CA GLY A 26 -8.08 15.60 8.92
C GLY A 26 -8.31 16.95 9.59
N GLU A 27 -9.57 17.28 9.91
CA GLU A 27 -9.94 18.52 10.63
C GLU A 27 -9.21 18.63 11.97
N ASN A 28 -9.15 17.53 12.71
CA ASN A 28 -8.44 17.42 13.98
C ASN A 28 -6.93 17.15 13.82
N ARG A 29 -6.38 17.20 12.59
CA ARG A 29 -4.94 17.11 12.33
C ARG A 29 -4.29 15.83 12.88
N VAL A 30 -4.98 14.69 12.84
CA VAL A 30 -4.40 13.38 13.17
C VAL A 30 -3.24 13.09 12.21
N TYR A 31 -2.06 12.75 12.70
CA TYR A 31 -0.82 12.69 11.89
C TYR A 31 -0.84 11.65 10.76
N PHE A 32 -1.81 10.76 10.77
CA PHE A 32 -2.08 9.75 9.75
C PHE A 32 -3.48 9.92 9.14
N ALA A 33 -4.00 11.15 9.11
CA ALA A 33 -5.23 11.48 8.40
C ALA A 33 -5.01 11.45 6.88
N SER A 34 -6.00 10.88 6.18
CA SER A 34 -6.04 10.72 4.74
C SER A 34 -6.92 11.77 4.05
N ILE A 35 -6.85 11.80 2.72
CA ILE A 35 -7.79 12.50 1.84
C ILE A 35 -8.50 11.46 0.98
N GLU A 36 -9.83 11.42 1.01
CA GLU A 36 -10.65 10.42 0.32
C GLU A 36 -11.32 11.01 -0.92
N GLN A 37 -11.47 10.18 -1.97
CA GLN A 37 -12.17 10.52 -3.20
C GLN A 37 -12.87 9.26 -3.72
N GLY A 38 -14.13 9.05 -3.34
CA GLY A 38 -14.87 7.84 -3.70
C GLY A 38 -14.15 6.56 -3.23
N ARG A 39 -13.57 5.81 -4.19
CA ARG A 39 -12.81 4.57 -3.94
C ARG A 39 -11.30 4.74 -3.83
N SER A 40 -10.84 5.98 -3.91
CA SER A 40 -9.43 6.35 -3.94
C SER A 40 -9.11 7.09 -2.65
N SER A 41 -7.89 6.91 -2.15
CA SER A 41 -7.40 7.57 -0.95
C SER A 41 -5.95 7.99 -1.16
N ALA A 42 -5.64 9.23 -0.78
CA ALA A 42 -4.28 9.69 -0.52
C ALA A 42 -4.03 9.51 0.99
N SER A 43 -3.47 8.34 1.35
CA SER A 43 -3.67 7.79 2.70
C SER A 43 -2.58 8.12 3.71
N ARG A 44 -1.30 8.03 3.33
CA ARG A 44 -0.18 7.96 4.28
C ARG A 44 0.58 9.29 4.41
N GLY A 45 1.26 9.47 5.54
CA GLY A 45 2.16 10.61 5.80
C GLY A 45 1.46 11.90 6.27
N GLY A 46 0.19 11.83 6.64
CA GLY A 46 -0.50 12.96 7.30
C GLY A 46 -0.91 14.10 6.38
N ILE A 47 -1.01 13.86 5.08
CA ILE A 47 -1.44 14.89 4.12
C ILE A 47 -2.86 15.42 4.41
N GLY A 48 -3.75 14.58 4.95
CA GLY A 48 -5.07 15.02 5.42
C GLY A 48 -5.01 15.97 6.60
N ALA A 49 -4.03 15.81 7.50
CA ALA A 49 -3.82 16.74 8.61
C ALA A 49 -3.30 18.10 8.13
N VAL A 50 -2.42 18.13 7.14
CA VAL A 50 -1.96 19.39 6.53
C VAL A 50 -3.12 20.10 5.83
N MET A 51 -4.00 19.36 5.16
CA MET A 51 -5.19 19.91 4.51
C MET A 51 -6.16 20.50 5.54
N GLY A 52 -6.40 19.81 6.66
CA GLY A 52 -7.25 20.30 7.75
C GLY A 52 -6.64 21.45 8.55
N ASP A 53 -5.32 21.46 8.75
CA ASP A 53 -4.58 22.59 9.35
C ASP A 53 -4.82 23.90 8.58
N LYS A 54 -4.95 23.80 7.26
CA LYS A 54 -5.25 24.92 6.36
C LYS A 54 -6.74 25.30 6.31
N GLY A 55 -7.60 24.64 7.07
CA GLY A 55 -9.05 24.86 7.06
C GLY A 55 -9.71 24.47 5.73
N LEU A 56 -9.09 23.59 4.95
CA LEU A 56 -9.61 23.17 3.64
C LEU A 56 -10.35 21.84 3.77
N LYS A 57 -11.68 21.87 3.78
CA LYS A 57 -12.52 20.66 3.93
C LYS A 57 -12.52 19.75 2.69
N ALA A 58 -12.54 20.35 1.51
CA ALA A 58 -12.70 19.62 0.26
C ALA A 58 -12.18 20.42 -0.94
N ILE A 59 -11.88 19.72 -2.02
CA ILE A 59 -11.66 20.29 -3.36
C ILE A 59 -12.61 19.59 -4.32
N ALA A 60 -13.53 20.34 -4.92
CA ALA A 60 -14.47 19.86 -5.93
C ALA A 60 -14.06 20.37 -7.32
N VAL A 61 -13.98 19.46 -8.30
CA VAL A 61 -13.56 19.79 -9.67
C VAL A 61 -14.55 19.20 -10.68
N ARG A 62 -14.96 20.02 -11.66
CA ARG A 62 -15.68 19.60 -12.86
C ARG A 62 -14.97 20.14 -14.10
N GLY A 63 -14.38 19.23 -14.88
CA GLY A 63 -13.79 19.54 -16.18
C GLY A 63 -14.73 19.16 -17.34
N LYS A 64 -14.79 20.02 -18.36
CA LYS A 64 -15.46 19.77 -19.67
C LYS A 64 -14.61 20.24 -20.86
N LYS A 65 -13.36 20.63 -20.63
CA LYS A 65 -12.43 21.04 -21.68
C LYS A 65 -11.79 19.80 -22.31
N ASP A 66 -11.34 19.95 -23.54
CA ASP A 66 -10.56 18.93 -24.23
C ASP A 66 -9.13 18.84 -23.65
N LEU A 67 -8.51 17.67 -23.82
CA LEU A 67 -7.12 17.42 -23.52
C LEU A 67 -6.45 16.95 -24.81
N ASN A 68 -5.51 17.76 -25.33
CA ASN A 68 -4.90 17.53 -26.63
C ASN A 68 -3.74 16.54 -26.54
N ILE A 69 -3.60 15.71 -27.58
CA ILE A 69 -2.53 14.72 -27.74
C ILE A 69 -1.69 15.13 -28.96
N ALA A 70 -0.36 15.17 -28.81
CA ALA A 70 0.53 15.69 -29.85
C ALA A 70 0.51 14.82 -31.12
N ARG A 71 0.49 13.48 -30.97
CA ARG A 71 0.46 12.51 -32.07
C ARG A 71 -0.65 11.47 -31.83
N PRO A 72 -1.91 11.80 -32.15
CA PRO A 72 -3.08 11.02 -31.74
C PRO A 72 -3.06 9.55 -32.22
N ASP A 73 -2.74 9.30 -33.49
CA ASP A 73 -2.77 7.95 -34.06
C ASP A 73 -1.72 7.04 -33.42
N GLU A 74 -0.51 7.56 -33.22
CA GLU A 74 0.59 6.85 -32.53
C GLU A 74 0.23 6.54 -31.08
N PHE A 75 -0.27 7.53 -30.35
CA PHE A 75 -0.68 7.35 -28.95
C PHE A 75 -1.79 6.31 -28.81
N MET A 76 -2.82 6.37 -29.66
CA MET A 76 -3.92 5.41 -29.65
C MET A 76 -3.46 4.00 -30.05
N GLY A 77 -2.49 3.88 -30.97
CA GLY A 77 -1.85 2.61 -31.29
C GLY A 77 -1.20 1.96 -30.06
N LEU A 78 -0.39 2.72 -29.33
CA LEU A 78 0.26 2.26 -28.10
C LEU A 78 -0.76 1.89 -26.99
N CYS A 79 -1.83 2.67 -26.84
CA CYS A 79 -2.91 2.31 -25.90
C CYS A 79 -3.57 0.96 -26.27
N ASN A 80 -3.77 0.68 -27.55
CA ASN A 80 -4.33 -0.60 -27.99
C ASN A 80 -3.36 -1.77 -27.74
N GLU A 81 -2.05 -1.56 -27.88
CA GLU A 81 -1.04 -2.57 -27.52
C GLU A 81 -1.07 -2.88 -26.02
N VAL A 82 -1.17 -1.85 -25.18
CA VAL A 82 -1.35 -2.00 -23.73
C VAL A 82 -2.61 -2.81 -23.42
N LEU A 83 -3.75 -2.50 -24.05
CA LEU A 83 -5.00 -3.24 -23.83
C LEU A 83 -4.89 -4.71 -24.24
N LYS A 84 -4.25 -5.01 -25.38
CA LYS A 84 -3.96 -6.39 -25.80
C LYS A 84 -3.07 -7.13 -24.80
N TYR A 85 -2.05 -6.46 -24.26
CA TYR A 85 -1.19 -7.06 -23.24
C TYR A 85 -1.95 -7.32 -21.93
N ILE A 86 -2.87 -6.41 -21.54
CA ILE A 86 -3.74 -6.60 -20.39
C ILE A 86 -4.59 -7.88 -20.54
N GLU A 87 -5.20 -8.07 -21.72
CA GLU A 87 -5.98 -9.28 -22.01
C GLU A 87 -5.11 -10.54 -21.95
N PHE A 88 -3.97 -10.52 -22.64
CA PHE A 88 -3.00 -11.62 -22.60
C PHE A 88 -2.60 -11.97 -21.17
N ARG A 89 -2.24 -10.96 -20.36
CA ARG A 89 -1.70 -11.17 -19.01
C ARG A 89 -2.76 -11.64 -18.02
N ARG A 90 -4.02 -11.23 -18.21
CA ARG A 90 -5.17 -11.75 -17.45
C ARG A 90 -5.34 -13.26 -17.69
N ASP A 91 -5.19 -13.69 -18.93
CA ASP A 91 -5.41 -15.08 -19.33
C ASP A 91 -4.18 -15.97 -19.06
N ASN A 92 -3.03 -15.35 -18.76
CA ASN A 92 -1.75 -16.02 -18.47
C ASN A 92 -1.18 -15.57 -17.11
N PRO A 93 -1.81 -15.90 -15.96
CA PRO A 93 -1.31 -15.55 -14.62
C PRO A 93 0.08 -16.16 -14.35
N ILE A 94 0.90 -15.50 -13.51
CA ILE A 94 2.21 -16.06 -13.13
C ILE A 94 1.97 -17.24 -12.20
N MET A 95 2.56 -18.39 -12.55
CA MET A 95 2.49 -19.60 -11.76
C MET A 95 3.52 -19.56 -10.62
N GLY A 96 3.20 -20.19 -9.49
CA GLY A 96 4.13 -20.31 -8.35
C GLY A 96 4.25 -19.06 -7.46
N VAL A 97 3.39 -18.05 -7.63
CA VAL A 97 3.28 -16.89 -6.75
C VAL A 97 1.89 -16.83 -6.07
N PRO A 98 1.70 -16.08 -4.97
CA PRO A 98 0.40 -15.93 -4.33
C PRO A 98 -0.68 -15.44 -5.32
N PRO A 99 -1.92 -15.97 -5.29
CA PRO A 99 -2.97 -15.64 -6.27
C PRO A 99 -3.24 -14.13 -6.42
N ILE A 100 -3.21 -13.39 -5.31
CA ILE A 100 -3.40 -11.94 -5.28
C ILE A 100 -2.31 -11.13 -6.00
N LEU A 101 -1.15 -11.75 -6.27
CA LEU A 101 0.01 -11.16 -6.95
C LEU A 101 0.28 -11.81 -8.33
N ALA A 102 -0.51 -12.81 -8.72
CA ALA A 102 -0.26 -13.58 -9.94
C ALA A 102 -0.63 -12.83 -11.23
N GLY A 103 -1.56 -11.88 -11.13
CA GLY A 103 -2.04 -11.06 -12.24
C GLY A 103 -1.46 -9.65 -12.25
N ILE A 104 -2.15 -8.78 -12.99
CA ILE A 104 -1.96 -7.33 -12.99
C ILE A 104 -3.08 -6.67 -12.17
N GLY A 105 -2.91 -5.38 -11.89
CA GLY A 105 -3.73 -4.59 -10.98
C GLY A 105 -3.05 -4.35 -9.64
N SER A 106 -3.71 -3.60 -8.77
CA SER A 106 -3.38 -3.63 -7.34
C SER A 106 -3.70 -5.02 -6.76
N PRO A 107 -3.20 -5.38 -5.56
CA PRO A 107 -3.52 -6.67 -4.93
C PRO A 107 -5.02 -6.98 -4.98
N GLN A 108 -5.38 -8.09 -5.62
CA GLN A 108 -6.76 -8.44 -5.98
C GLN A 108 -7.57 -9.02 -4.80
N GLU A 109 -7.35 -8.51 -3.60
CA GLU A 109 -7.95 -9.01 -2.34
C GLU A 109 -9.47 -8.84 -2.26
N MET A 110 -10.05 -7.96 -3.08
CA MET A 110 -11.50 -7.79 -3.16
C MET A 110 -12.17 -8.87 -4.01
N ALA A 111 -11.46 -9.41 -5.01
CA ALA A 111 -11.94 -10.48 -5.87
C ALA A 111 -11.56 -11.88 -5.34
N ILE A 112 -10.42 -11.99 -4.66
CA ILE A 112 -9.87 -13.25 -4.16
C ILE A 112 -10.21 -13.40 -2.67
N HIS A 113 -10.60 -14.61 -2.28
CA HIS A 113 -10.97 -14.98 -0.91
C HIS A 113 -9.84 -15.71 -0.16
N ASP A 114 -8.85 -16.24 -0.89
CA ASP A 114 -7.71 -16.92 -0.30
C ASP A 114 -6.72 -15.91 0.30
N GLU A 115 -6.67 -15.87 1.63
CA GLU A 115 -5.79 -15.01 2.41
C GLU A 115 -4.72 -15.80 3.17
N GLN A 116 -4.43 -17.04 2.74
CA GLN A 116 -3.42 -17.88 3.40
C GLN A 116 -2.09 -17.15 3.55
N TRP A 117 -1.61 -16.54 2.47
CA TRP A 117 -0.29 -15.92 2.45
C TRP A 117 -0.19 -14.78 3.48
N HIS A 118 -1.13 -13.83 3.44
CA HIS A 118 -1.17 -12.73 4.41
C HIS A 118 -1.31 -13.24 5.84
N THR A 119 -2.33 -14.05 6.11
CA THR A 119 -2.70 -14.43 7.48
C THR A 119 -1.66 -15.31 8.17
N THR A 120 -0.86 -16.06 7.42
CA THR A 120 0.15 -16.98 7.97
C THR A 120 1.60 -16.46 7.87
N SER A 121 1.85 -15.48 7.00
CA SER A 121 3.19 -14.92 6.79
C SER A 121 3.41 -13.56 7.44
N PHE A 122 2.35 -12.78 7.61
CA PHE A 122 2.41 -11.46 8.24
C PHE A 122 2.17 -11.58 9.75
N SER A 123 2.65 -10.60 10.49
CA SER A 123 2.48 -10.50 11.93
C SER A 123 1.16 -9.83 12.28
N TRP A 124 0.53 -10.34 13.33
CA TRP A 124 -0.71 -9.86 13.93
C TRP A 124 -0.43 -9.03 15.19
N GLY A 125 -1.44 -8.33 15.69
CA GLY A 125 -1.33 -7.40 16.81
C GLY A 125 -0.53 -6.17 16.42
N ASN A 126 0.29 -5.67 17.34
CA ASN A 126 1.27 -4.61 17.08
C ASN A 126 2.48 -5.18 16.30
N ALA A 127 2.25 -5.73 15.10
CA ALA A 127 3.26 -6.38 14.26
C ALA A 127 4.12 -7.45 14.99
N ARG A 128 3.50 -8.25 15.86
CA ARG A 128 4.22 -9.09 16.84
C ARG A 128 4.05 -10.60 16.64
N TYR A 129 2.84 -11.07 16.42
CA TYR A 129 2.53 -12.50 16.51
C TYR A 129 2.34 -13.14 15.14
N ARG A 130 3.03 -14.24 14.86
CA ARG A 130 2.81 -15.02 13.64
C ARG A 130 1.88 -16.20 13.91
N ARG A 131 0.75 -16.28 13.19
CA ARG A 131 -0.23 -17.37 13.31
C ARG A 131 -0.13 -18.31 12.10
N LYS A 132 0.87 -19.20 12.12
CA LYS A 132 1.21 -20.07 10.97
C LYS A 132 0.07 -21.00 10.54
N ASP A 133 -0.75 -21.46 11.49
CA ASP A 133 -1.82 -22.43 11.25
C ASP A 133 -3.22 -21.78 11.21
N PHE A 134 -3.30 -20.46 11.05
CA PHE A 134 -4.57 -19.72 11.06
C PHE A 134 -5.52 -20.13 9.93
N TRP A 135 -4.98 -20.33 8.74
CA TRP A 135 -5.78 -20.53 7.53
C TRP A 135 -6.22 -21.97 7.36
N THR A 136 -7.23 -22.37 8.15
CA THR A 136 -7.86 -23.68 8.06
C THR A 136 -8.97 -23.69 7.00
N LYS A 137 -9.44 -24.89 6.62
CA LYS A 137 -10.62 -25.03 5.73
C LYS A 137 -11.87 -24.36 6.30
N GLU A 138 -12.03 -24.36 7.63
CA GLU A 138 -13.15 -23.72 8.30
C GLU A 138 -13.05 -22.18 8.20
N THR A 139 -11.87 -21.63 8.52
CA THR A 139 -11.58 -20.19 8.37
C THR A 139 -11.83 -19.72 6.95
N ALA A 140 -11.27 -20.42 5.96
CA ALA A 140 -11.42 -20.09 4.54
C ALA A 140 -12.90 -20.08 4.11
N LYS A 141 -13.69 -21.08 4.53
CA LYS A 141 -15.13 -21.14 4.23
C LYS A 141 -15.90 -20.00 4.92
N LYS A 142 -15.58 -19.69 6.17
CA LYS A 142 -16.19 -18.60 6.94
C LYS A 142 -15.91 -17.24 6.29
N TRP A 143 -14.64 -16.94 6.01
CA TRP A 143 -14.22 -15.65 5.46
C TRP A 143 -14.74 -15.44 4.03
N ARG A 144 -14.75 -16.50 3.20
CA ARG A 144 -15.40 -16.44 1.88
C ARG A 144 -16.88 -16.02 2.00
N LYS A 145 -17.65 -16.66 2.89
CA LYS A 145 -19.07 -16.32 3.09
C LYS A 145 -19.26 -14.86 3.54
N ILE A 146 -18.35 -14.33 4.37
CA ILE A 146 -18.41 -12.94 4.83
C ILE A 146 -18.11 -11.99 3.66
N GLN A 147 -17.04 -12.25 2.91
CA GLN A 147 -16.66 -11.42 1.76
C GLN A 147 -17.73 -11.43 0.66
N ASP A 148 -18.26 -12.61 0.29
CA ASP A 148 -19.32 -12.75 -0.72
C ASP A 148 -20.59 -11.96 -0.35
N LYS A 149 -20.84 -11.76 0.95
CA LYS A 149 -21.96 -10.93 1.44
C LYS A 149 -21.63 -9.45 1.51
N ALA A 150 -20.36 -9.09 1.70
CA ALA A 150 -19.94 -7.71 1.92
C ALA A 150 -19.61 -6.99 0.61
N VAL A 151 -19.03 -7.71 -0.37
CA VAL A 151 -18.68 -7.17 -1.68
C VAL A 151 -19.93 -7.15 -2.56
N GLU A 152 -20.47 -5.95 -2.79
CA GLU A 152 -21.64 -5.77 -3.67
C GLU A 152 -21.22 -5.77 -5.15
N ARG A 153 -20.11 -5.10 -5.47
CA ARG A 153 -19.64 -4.95 -6.85
C ARG A 153 -18.16 -4.59 -6.90
N LEU A 154 -17.42 -5.25 -7.79
CA LEU A 154 -16.06 -4.85 -8.16
C LEU A 154 -16.09 -3.64 -9.11
N ILE A 155 -15.19 -2.68 -8.93
CA ILE A 155 -15.22 -1.39 -9.60
C ILE A 155 -13.81 -0.91 -10.01
N SER A 156 -13.66 -0.41 -11.23
CA SER A 156 -12.37 0.06 -11.78
C SER A 156 -12.17 1.56 -11.75
N CYS A 157 -10.96 2.03 -11.44
CA CYS A 157 -10.54 3.42 -11.62
C CYS A 157 -10.79 3.95 -13.06
N TYR A 158 -10.61 5.25 -13.29
CA TYR A 158 -10.85 5.86 -14.60
C TYR A 158 -10.08 5.13 -15.71
N ASN A 159 -10.77 4.82 -16.80
CA ASN A 159 -10.21 4.20 -18.01
C ASN A 159 -9.41 2.89 -17.79
N CYS A 160 -9.81 2.08 -16.79
CA CYS A 160 -9.10 0.85 -16.43
C CYS A 160 -10.06 -0.35 -16.42
N PRO A 161 -9.67 -1.53 -16.92
CA PRO A 161 -10.52 -2.72 -16.88
C PRO A 161 -10.30 -3.64 -15.66
N MET A 162 -9.41 -3.29 -14.72
CA MET A 162 -8.89 -4.25 -13.72
C MET A 162 -9.77 -4.51 -12.49
N GLU A 163 -10.75 -3.66 -12.21
CA GLU A 163 -11.76 -3.83 -11.14
C GLU A 163 -11.21 -4.14 -9.72
N CYS A 164 -10.01 -3.65 -9.38
CA CYS A 164 -9.32 -4.00 -8.12
C CYS A 164 -10.05 -3.55 -6.83
N ALA A 165 -10.98 -2.60 -6.91
CA ALA A 165 -11.69 -2.07 -5.75
C ALA A 165 -13.11 -2.65 -5.67
N ALA A 166 -13.73 -2.62 -4.50
CA ALA A 166 -15.11 -3.05 -4.30
C ALA A 166 -15.97 -1.96 -3.67
N VAL A 167 -17.25 -1.92 -4.02
CA VAL A 167 -18.31 -1.34 -3.19
C VAL A 167 -18.61 -2.34 -2.08
N ILE A 168 -18.48 -1.90 -0.84
CA ILE A 168 -18.78 -2.70 0.35
C ILE A 168 -20.16 -2.29 0.87
N ALA A 169 -21.07 -3.25 0.88
CA ALA A 169 -22.42 -3.12 1.41
C ALA A 169 -22.80 -4.44 2.09
N HIS A 170 -22.91 -4.44 3.41
CA HIS A 170 -23.25 -5.64 4.19
C HIS A 170 -24.43 -5.32 5.10
N PRO A 171 -25.50 -6.14 5.15
CA PRO A 171 -26.72 -5.82 5.89
C PRO A 171 -26.57 -5.62 7.41
N SER A 172 -25.52 -6.18 8.02
CA SER A 172 -25.19 -5.97 9.44
C SER A 172 -24.23 -4.80 9.69
N LEU A 173 -23.70 -4.18 8.63
CA LEU A 173 -23.08 -2.86 8.73
C LEU A 173 -24.25 -1.91 8.92
N GLY A 174 -24.38 -1.28 10.08
CA GLY A 174 -25.26 -0.11 10.24
C GLY A 174 -24.83 1.09 9.40
N LEU A 175 -23.86 0.92 8.49
CA LEU A 175 -23.19 1.96 7.71
C LEU A 175 -23.79 2.11 6.30
N SER A 176 -23.64 3.33 5.79
CA SER A 176 -23.76 3.64 4.37
C SER A 176 -22.65 2.94 3.59
N LYS A 177 -22.94 2.56 2.33
CA LYS A 177 -21.97 1.91 1.44
C LYS A 177 -20.66 2.69 1.37
N TYR A 178 -19.53 1.99 1.35
CA TYR A 178 -18.21 2.58 1.18
C TYR A 178 -17.39 1.80 0.15
N MET A 179 -16.15 2.20 -0.11
CA MET A 179 -15.31 1.55 -1.12
C MET A 179 -13.93 1.20 -0.58
N MET A 180 -13.50 -0.03 -0.86
CA MET A 180 -12.24 -0.60 -0.36
C MET A 180 -11.43 -1.20 -1.50
N LYS A 181 -10.10 -1.21 -1.33
CA LYS A 181 -9.16 -2.00 -2.14
C LYS A 181 -7.95 -2.41 -1.30
N CYS A 182 -7.23 -3.42 -1.76
CA CYS A 182 -5.96 -3.87 -1.19
C CYS A 182 -6.04 -4.27 0.29
N TYR A 183 -4.88 -4.27 0.93
CA TYR A 183 -4.59 -4.85 2.24
C TYR A 183 -5.33 -4.24 3.44
N SER A 184 -5.97 -3.07 3.29
CA SER A 184 -6.83 -2.51 4.33
C SER A 184 -7.93 -3.47 4.78
N LYS A 185 -8.32 -4.43 3.92
CA LYS A 185 -9.19 -5.58 4.23
C LYS A 185 -8.78 -6.32 5.51
N LEU A 186 -7.48 -6.49 5.73
CA LEU A 186 -6.94 -7.35 6.78
C LEU A 186 -6.29 -6.59 7.94
N THR A 187 -5.79 -5.39 7.69
CA THR A 187 -5.01 -4.61 8.68
C THR A 187 -5.70 -4.48 10.04
N TYR A 188 -7.00 -4.17 10.08
CA TYR A 188 -7.76 -4.05 11.33
C TYR A 188 -8.00 -5.41 12.01
N VAL A 189 -8.37 -6.43 11.24
CA VAL A 189 -8.57 -7.81 11.74
C VAL A 189 -7.29 -8.33 12.41
N MET A 190 -6.18 -8.16 11.71
CA MET A 190 -4.86 -8.58 12.16
C MET A 190 -4.38 -7.76 13.35
N GLY A 191 -4.55 -6.44 13.33
CA GLY A 191 -4.20 -5.56 14.45
C GLY A 191 -4.99 -5.88 15.72
N ALA A 192 -6.27 -6.20 15.61
CA ALA A 192 -7.14 -6.53 16.74
C ALA A 192 -6.98 -7.97 17.26
N MET A 193 -6.17 -8.79 16.60
CA MET A 193 -6.01 -10.22 16.93
C MET A 193 -7.37 -10.98 16.92
N THR A 194 -8.25 -10.66 15.97
CA THR A 194 -9.58 -11.32 15.84
C THR A 194 -9.70 -12.19 14.59
N ASP A 195 -10.51 -13.23 14.66
CA ASP A 195 -10.82 -14.15 13.55
C ASP A 195 -12.07 -13.70 12.78
N ASP A 196 -12.58 -12.52 13.09
CA ASP A 196 -13.79 -11.94 12.50
C ASP A 196 -13.47 -10.94 11.38
N LEU A 197 -13.67 -11.38 10.13
CA LEU A 197 -13.58 -10.52 8.96
C LEU A 197 -14.75 -9.51 8.90
N GLU A 198 -15.88 -9.81 9.53
CA GLU A 198 -17.03 -8.88 9.56
C GLU A 198 -16.71 -7.64 10.40
N PHE A 199 -16.04 -7.82 11.54
CA PHE A 199 -15.41 -6.72 12.29
C PHE A 199 -14.51 -5.86 11.39
N GLY A 200 -13.62 -6.49 10.60
CA GLY A 200 -12.72 -5.78 9.70
C GLY A 200 -13.44 -4.87 8.71
N PHE A 201 -14.49 -5.38 8.05
CA PHE A 201 -15.31 -4.58 7.15
C PHE A 201 -16.09 -3.48 7.88
N LYS A 202 -16.50 -3.66 9.14
CA LYS A 202 -17.19 -2.64 9.94
C LYS A 202 -16.27 -1.46 10.25
N ILE A 203 -15.16 -1.73 10.94
CA ILE A 203 -14.28 -0.66 11.40
C ILE A 203 -13.56 0.06 10.24
N ALA A 204 -13.25 -0.65 9.15
CA ALA A 204 -12.67 0.00 7.97
C ALA A 204 -13.63 1.02 7.32
N GLY A 205 -14.94 0.78 7.38
CA GLY A 205 -15.95 1.74 6.92
C GLY A 205 -15.95 3.01 7.76
N ASP A 206 -15.92 2.89 9.08
CA ASP A 206 -15.83 4.03 10.02
C ASP A 206 -14.52 4.79 9.82
N ALA A 207 -13.41 4.08 9.73
CA ALA A 207 -12.09 4.65 9.50
C ALA A 207 -12.02 5.44 8.18
N GLN A 208 -12.61 4.92 7.10
CA GLN A 208 -12.72 5.66 5.84
C GLN A 208 -13.65 6.88 5.97
N GLY A 209 -14.75 6.75 6.72
CA GLY A 209 -15.63 7.86 7.05
C GLY A 209 -14.89 9.01 7.74
N TYR A 210 -14.04 8.68 8.70
CA TYR A 210 -13.18 9.62 9.44
C TYR A 210 -11.97 10.11 8.65
N GLY A 211 -11.52 9.36 7.64
CA GLY A 211 -10.36 9.69 6.82
C GLY A 211 -9.04 9.44 7.56
N VAL A 212 -8.78 8.19 7.93
CA VAL A 212 -7.50 7.75 8.52
C VAL A 212 -6.81 6.68 7.69
N ASP A 213 -5.48 6.66 7.76
CA ASP A 213 -4.62 5.65 7.13
C ASP A 213 -4.89 4.24 7.66
N GLY A 214 -5.32 3.33 6.79
CA GLY A 214 -5.56 1.93 7.11
C GLY A 214 -4.31 1.12 7.49
N TYR A 215 -3.10 1.61 7.24
CA TYR A 215 -1.88 0.90 7.66
C TYR A 215 -1.41 1.32 9.05
N THR A 216 -1.47 2.63 9.32
CA THR A 216 -1.00 3.21 10.60
C THR A 216 -2.02 3.01 11.72
N THR A 217 -3.29 3.30 11.46
CA THR A 217 -4.33 3.34 12.51
C THR A 217 -4.45 2.00 13.27
N PRO A 218 -4.50 0.83 12.60
CA PRO A 218 -4.58 -0.45 13.31
C PRO A 218 -3.37 -0.73 14.20
N GLN A 219 -2.17 -0.33 13.77
CA GLN A 219 -0.94 -0.51 14.55
C GLN A 219 -0.90 0.43 15.76
N VAL A 220 -1.35 1.69 15.62
CA VAL A 220 -1.49 2.62 16.75
C VAL A 220 -2.47 2.09 17.80
N MET A 221 -3.60 1.52 17.37
CA MET A 221 -4.59 0.93 18.28
C MET A 221 -4.06 -0.35 18.95
N ALA A 222 -3.39 -1.22 18.20
CA ALA A 222 -2.77 -2.42 18.76
C ALA A 222 -1.65 -2.07 19.76
N PHE A 223 -0.85 -1.04 19.46
CA PHE A 223 0.14 -0.48 20.37
C PHE A 223 -0.50 0.02 21.67
N ALA A 224 -1.60 0.77 21.61
CA ALA A 224 -2.30 1.25 22.79
C ALA A 224 -2.83 0.11 23.67
N ILE A 225 -3.41 -0.94 23.06
CA ILE A 225 -3.85 -2.14 23.78
C ILE A 225 -2.66 -2.84 24.44
N GLU A 226 -1.55 -2.99 23.73
CA GLU A 226 -0.36 -3.64 24.28
C GLU A 226 0.22 -2.85 25.47
N LEU A 227 0.24 -1.52 25.40
CA LEU A 227 0.64 -0.68 26.54
C LEU A 227 -0.30 -0.83 27.73
N TYR A 228 -1.61 -0.96 27.49
CA TYR A 228 -2.60 -1.18 28.53
C TYR A 228 -2.42 -2.56 29.19
N GLU A 229 -2.22 -3.61 28.39
CA GLU A 229 -1.99 -4.99 28.88
C GLU A 229 -0.70 -5.10 29.72
N ASN A 230 0.29 -4.24 29.45
CA ASN A 230 1.53 -4.17 30.20
C ASN A 230 1.51 -3.11 31.34
N GLY A 231 0.35 -2.52 31.64
CA GLY A 231 0.16 -1.58 32.74
C GLY A 231 0.83 -0.21 32.56
N ILE A 232 1.30 0.11 31.35
CA ILE A 232 1.85 1.43 31.00
C ILE A 232 0.72 2.46 30.86
N LEU A 233 -0.35 2.05 30.18
CA LEU A 233 -1.65 2.73 30.19
C LEU A 233 -2.58 2.03 31.17
N THR A 234 -3.50 2.78 31.76
CA THR A 234 -4.42 2.30 32.80
C THR A 234 -5.84 2.79 32.55
N ASP A 235 -6.81 2.33 33.35
CA ASP A 235 -8.20 2.82 33.32
C ASP A 235 -8.32 4.33 33.51
N LYS A 236 -7.32 4.97 34.14
CA LYS A 236 -7.26 6.43 34.28
C LYS A 236 -7.01 7.12 32.94
N ASP A 237 -6.21 6.50 32.09
CA ASP A 237 -5.85 7.02 30.76
C ASP A 237 -6.94 6.67 29.72
N LEU A 238 -7.60 5.53 29.92
CA LEU A 238 -8.65 4.98 29.06
C LEU A 238 -9.95 4.74 29.85
N PRO A 239 -10.67 5.80 30.25
CA PRO A 239 -11.89 5.65 31.04
C PRO A 239 -12.96 4.89 30.26
N GLY A 240 -13.50 3.83 30.87
CA GLY A 240 -14.51 2.96 30.26
C GLY A 240 -13.95 2.06 29.15
N PHE A 241 -12.65 1.72 29.19
CA PHE A 241 -12.04 0.88 28.18
C PHE A 241 -12.72 -0.50 28.12
N PRO A 242 -13.23 -0.93 26.95
CA PRO A 242 -13.91 -2.22 26.84
C PRO A 242 -13.00 -3.41 27.14
N SER A 243 -13.60 -4.57 27.41
CA SER A 243 -12.84 -5.81 27.68
C SER A 243 -12.49 -6.58 26.41
N LYS A 244 -13.32 -6.52 25.36
CA LYS A 244 -13.08 -7.21 24.09
C LYS A 244 -12.27 -6.36 23.12
N ASN A 245 -11.33 -6.97 22.40
CA ASN A 245 -10.45 -6.25 21.46
C ASN A 245 -11.22 -5.52 20.35
N GLU A 246 -12.27 -6.13 19.80
CA GLU A 246 -13.09 -5.50 18.76
C GLU A 246 -13.73 -4.19 19.26
N GLU A 247 -14.31 -4.23 20.46
CA GLU A 247 -14.93 -3.06 21.11
C GLU A 247 -13.87 -2.01 21.50
N ARG A 248 -12.68 -2.44 21.95
CA ARG A 248 -11.53 -1.55 22.21
C ARG A 248 -11.08 -0.80 20.96
N PHE A 249 -11.08 -1.46 19.80
CA PHE A 249 -10.69 -0.84 18.54
C PHE A 249 -11.67 0.28 18.12
N PHE A 250 -12.98 0.06 18.23
CA PHE A 250 -13.96 1.14 17.98
C PHE A 250 -13.82 2.29 18.99
N TYR A 251 -13.62 1.97 20.28
CA TYR A 251 -13.38 2.97 21.32
C TYR A 251 -12.15 3.84 21.01
N LEU A 252 -11.02 3.20 20.65
CA LEU A 252 -9.77 3.89 20.36
C LEU A 252 -9.86 4.73 19.09
N LEU A 253 -10.54 4.23 18.06
CA LEU A 253 -10.76 4.98 16.82
C LEU A 253 -11.43 6.33 17.11
N GLU A 254 -12.54 6.34 17.86
CA GLU A 254 -13.25 7.58 18.25
C GLU A 254 -12.33 8.54 19.02
N LYS A 255 -11.62 8.04 20.03
CA LYS A 255 -10.72 8.86 20.86
C LYS A 255 -9.60 9.48 20.03
N ILE A 256 -9.01 8.70 19.12
CA ILE A 256 -7.95 9.17 18.22
C ILE A 256 -8.48 10.25 17.28
N VAL A 257 -9.59 10.00 16.56
CA VAL A 257 -10.07 10.93 15.53
C VAL A 257 -10.58 12.25 16.12
N ARG A 258 -11.01 12.24 17.39
CA ARG A 258 -11.45 13.42 18.14
C ARG A 258 -10.33 14.06 18.96
N ARG A 259 -9.15 13.44 19.05
CA ARG A 259 -8.05 13.83 19.95
C ARG A 259 -8.53 14.00 21.40
N GLU A 260 -9.26 13.03 21.92
CA GLU A 260 -9.82 13.06 23.27
C GLU A 260 -8.99 12.21 24.25
N GLY A 261 -8.56 12.82 25.36
CA GLY A 261 -7.76 12.13 26.38
C GLY A 261 -6.48 11.54 25.80
N VAL A 262 -6.19 10.26 26.06
CA VAL A 262 -5.05 9.56 25.45
C VAL A 262 -5.10 9.52 23.92
N GLY A 263 -6.29 9.70 23.32
CA GLY A 263 -6.47 9.81 21.89
C GLY A 263 -5.70 10.97 21.25
N ASP A 264 -5.48 12.08 21.97
CA ASP A 264 -4.66 13.20 21.47
C ASP A 264 -3.18 12.80 21.28
N VAL A 265 -2.68 12.00 22.22
CA VAL A 265 -1.31 11.46 22.17
C VAL A 265 -1.19 10.41 21.06
N LEU A 266 -2.14 9.47 21.00
CA LEU A 266 -2.17 8.40 19.99
C LEU A 266 -2.35 8.93 18.56
N ALA A 267 -3.08 10.03 18.37
CA ALA A 267 -3.26 10.69 17.09
C ALA A 267 -1.95 11.21 16.46
N ASN A 268 -0.85 11.19 17.21
CA ASN A 268 0.48 11.55 16.71
C ASN A 268 1.25 10.35 16.11
N GLY A 269 0.69 9.14 16.12
CA GLY A 269 1.35 7.92 15.61
C GLY A 269 2.28 7.28 16.66
N VAL A 270 2.72 6.04 16.41
CA VAL A 270 3.43 5.21 17.41
C VAL A 270 4.70 5.89 17.90
N TYR A 271 5.51 6.43 16.99
CA TYR A 271 6.78 7.05 17.34
C TYR A 271 6.61 8.21 18.34
N TRP A 272 5.69 9.13 18.05
CA TRP A 272 5.50 10.30 18.90
C TRP A 272 4.74 9.93 20.18
N ALA A 273 3.71 9.09 20.07
CA ALA A 273 2.92 8.63 21.21
C ALA A 273 3.78 7.91 22.25
N ALA A 274 4.64 6.97 21.84
CA ALA A 274 5.52 6.24 22.75
C ALA A 274 6.40 7.18 23.59
N ARG A 275 6.96 8.22 22.98
CA ARG A 275 7.83 9.19 23.65
C ARG A 275 7.07 10.20 24.50
N GLN A 276 5.82 10.50 24.16
CA GLN A 276 4.94 11.35 24.97
C GLN A 276 4.40 10.60 26.19
N ILE A 277 4.09 9.31 26.04
CA ILE A 277 3.64 8.44 27.15
C ILE A 277 4.80 8.15 28.10
N GLY A 278 5.99 7.88 27.57
CA GLY A 278 7.16 7.46 28.34
C GLY A 278 6.91 6.14 29.06
N LYS A 279 7.46 5.98 30.26
CA LYS A 279 7.31 4.76 31.10
C LYS A 279 7.70 3.45 30.38
N GLY A 280 8.64 3.54 29.43
CA GLY A 280 9.10 2.39 28.64
C GLY A 280 8.24 2.07 27.42
N ALA A 281 7.25 2.90 27.08
CA ALA A 281 6.44 2.74 25.87
C ALA A 281 7.28 2.73 24.58
N GLU A 282 8.47 3.34 24.59
CA GLU A 282 9.42 3.31 23.46
C GLU A 282 9.88 1.90 23.10
N ALA A 283 9.87 0.95 24.04
CA ALA A 283 10.18 -0.46 23.75
C ALA A 283 9.11 -1.13 22.87
N TYR A 284 7.92 -0.52 22.75
CA TYR A 284 6.80 -1.00 21.95
C TYR A 284 6.69 -0.27 20.59
N ASP A 285 7.55 0.73 20.34
CA ASP A 285 7.82 1.30 19.01
C ASP A 285 8.89 0.45 18.29
N HIS A 286 8.47 -0.70 17.77
CA HIS A 286 9.37 -1.68 17.15
C HIS A 286 9.03 -1.95 15.68
N ASN A 287 8.21 -1.12 15.04
CA ASN A 287 7.84 -1.31 13.63
C ASN A 287 7.84 -0.01 12.81
N THR A 288 8.59 1.00 13.22
CA THR A 288 8.69 2.28 12.50
C THR A 288 10.03 2.44 11.76
N ILE A 289 10.00 3.09 10.60
CA ILE A 289 11.18 3.60 9.88
C ILE A 289 10.94 5.07 9.62
N LYS A 290 11.92 5.94 9.92
CA LYS A 290 11.78 7.40 9.76
C LYS A 290 10.50 7.94 10.42
N LYS A 291 10.10 7.34 11.56
CA LYS A 291 8.88 7.64 12.35
C LYS A 291 7.54 7.22 11.70
N GLN A 292 7.57 6.43 10.63
CA GLN A 292 6.39 5.92 9.94
C GLN A 292 6.26 4.40 10.14
N GLU A 293 5.06 3.94 10.49
CA GLU A 293 4.71 2.53 10.68
C GLU A 293 4.86 1.75 9.37
N GLN A 294 5.58 0.64 9.43
CA GLN A 294 5.79 -0.25 8.30
C GLN A 294 4.66 -1.29 8.21
N ILE A 295 4.60 -2.01 7.09
CA ILE A 295 3.70 -3.17 6.96
C ILE A 295 4.07 -4.20 8.07
N PRO A 296 3.11 -4.93 8.67
CA PRO A 296 3.39 -5.78 9.83
C PRO A 296 4.03 -7.10 9.38
N ILE A 297 5.28 -7.07 8.94
CA ILE A 297 6.06 -8.23 8.51
C ILE A 297 7.30 -8.33 9.40
N LYS A 298 7.55 -9.54 9.92
CA LYS A 298 8.81 -9.92 10.57
C LYS A 298 9.35 -11.17 9.88
N LEU A 299 10.53 -11.06 9.26
CA LEU A 299 11.08 -12.06 8.36
C LEU A 299 12.07 -12.99 9.08
N GLY A 300 12.14 -14.24 8.64
CA GLY A 300 13.04 -15.24 9.25
C GLY A 300 14.50 -15.10 8.83
N MET A 301 14.76 -14.49 7.67
CA MET A 301 16.09 -14.39 7.06
C MET A 301 16.23 -13.05 6.36
N LEU A 302 17.39 -12.41 6.51
CA LEU A 302 17.71 -11.15 5.85
C LEU A 302 17.54 -11.28 4.33
N ASN A 303 16.74 -10.38 3.75
CA ASN A 303 16.65 -10.22 2.31
C ASN A 303 17.36 -8.92 1.92
N PRO A 304 18.51 -8.97 1.21
CA PRO A 304 19.31 -7.79 0.93
C PRO A 304 18.59 -6.78 0.01
N VAL A 305 17.76 -7.24 -0.94
CA VAL A 305 16.97 -6.37 -1.81
C VAL A 305 15.98 -5.56 -0.97
N TYR A 306 15.21 -6.25 -0.13
CA TYR A 306 14.24 -5.63 0.76
C TYR A 306 14.88 -4.75 1.84
N TYR A 307 16.06 -5.13 2.35
CA TYR A 307 16.81 -4.30 3.29
C TYR A 307 17.10 -2.92 2.70
N ILE A 308 17.59 -2.85 1.46
CA ILE A 308 17.85 -1.57 0.80
C ILE A 308 16.54 -0.82 0.58
N MET A 309 15.48 -1.48 0.07
CA MET A 309 14.18 -0.84 -0.16
C MET A 309 13.59 -0.19 1.11
N TRP A 310 13.57 -0.92 2.24
CA TRP A 310 13.11 -0.36 3.52
C TRP A 310 13.97 0.80 4.02
N SER A 311 15.28 0.72 3.81
CA SER A 311 16.22 1.74 4.29
C SER A 311 16.09 3.05 3.51
N THR A 312 16.01 2.96 2.18
CA THR A 312 16.22 4.11 1.28
C THR A 312 14.95 4.63 0.61
N GLY A 313 13.84 3.88 0.62
CA GLY A 313 12.59 4.29 0.00
C GLY A 313 12.06 5.59 0.60
N GLU A 314 11.88 6.62 -0.22
CA GLU A 314 11.46 7.95 0.23
C GLU A 314 9.95 7.98 0.58
N LYS A 315 9.17 7.05 0.02
CA LYS A 315 7.75 6.86 0.38
C LYS A 315 7.55 6.15 1.72
N THR A 316 8.61 5.55 2.27
CA THR A 316 8.63 4.81 3.55
C THR A 316 7.57 3.71 3.66
N ASN A 317 7.30 3.04 2.54
CA ASN A 317 6.35 1.94 2.45
C ASN A 317 6.83 0.92 1.41
N ILE A 318 7.05 -0.33 1.84
CA ILE A 318 7.64 -1.37 0.99
C ILE A 318 6.79 -1.71 -0.23
N THR A 319 5.47 -1.61 -0.12
CA THR A 319 4.53 -1.90 -1.21
C THR A 319 4.49 -0.81 -2.28
N GLN A 320 5.28 0.26 -2.11
CA GLN A 320 5.38 1.42 -3.02
C GLN A 320 6.84 1.66 -3.43
N ILE A 321 7.59 0.57 -3.54
CA ILE A 321 8.96 0.53 -4.08
C ILE A 321 9.24 -0.83 -4.72
N GLU A 322 8.66 -1.93 -4.21
CA GLU A 322 8.75 -3.27 -4.80
C GLU A 322 7.88 -3.43 -6.07
N GLY A 323 8.14 -4.48 -6.85
CA GLY A 323 7.11 -5.03 -7.76
C GLY A 323 7.62 -5.70 -9.03
N GLN A 324 8.62 -5.11 -9.69
CA GLN A 324 9.13 -5.66 -10.96
C GLN A 324 9.78 -7.05 -10.83
N LEU A 325 10.06 -7.50 -9.60
CA LEU A 325 10.67 -8.78 -9.29
C LEU A 325 9.74 -9.70 -8.49
N PRO A 326 9.81 -11.03 -8.69
CA PRO A 326 9.23 -11.99 -7.76
C PRO A 326 9.74 -11.76 -6.32
N GLN A 327 8.84 -11.90 -5.34
CA GLN A 327 9.18 -11.70 -3.92
C GLN A 327 9.94 -12.88 -3.29
N ALA A 328 9.87 -14.05 -3.93
CA ALA A 328 10.50 -15.30 -3.51
C ALA A 328 10.98 -16.07 -4.76
N PRO A 329 11.97 -16.98 -4.62
CA PRO A 329 12.37 -17.85 -5.72
C PRO A 329 11.21 -18.75 -6.13
N PHE A 330 11.07 -19.00 -7.43
CA PHE A 330 10.09 -19.97 -7.91
C PHE A 330 10.42 -21.38 -7.42
N PRO A 331 9.41 -22.21 -7.12
CA PRO A 331 9.60 -23.50 -6.47
C PRO A 331 10.31 -24.55 -7.35
N THR A 332 10.29 -24.39 -8.67
CA THR A 332 10.97 -25.31 -9.60
C THR A 332 11.77 -24.57 -10.66
N ARG A 333 12.76 -25.23 -11.25
CA ARG A 333 13.60 -24.66 -12.31
C ARG A 333 12.79 -24.36 -13.57
N GLU A 334 11.84 -25.20 -13.92
CA GLU A 334 10.96 -25.06 -15.08
C GLU A 334 10.14 -23.78 -15.00
N LEU A 335 9.63 -23.43 -13.81
CA LEU A 335 8.91 -22.18 -13.59
C LEU A 335 9.82 -20.95 -13.73
N ARG A 336 11.09 -21.05 -13.33
CA ARG A 336 12.08 -19.97 -13.53
C ARG A 336 12.36 -19.76 -15.01
N GLU A 337 12.53 -20.84 -15.77
CA GLU A 337 12.77 -20.82 -17.22
C GLU A 337 11.56 -20.29 -17.99
N GLU A 338 10.36 -20.75 -17.65
CA GLU A 338 9.11 -20.23 -18.18
C GLU A 338 8.96 -18.73 -17.89
N PHE A 339 9.29 -18.30 -16.66
CA PHE A 339 9.19 -16.90 -16.28
C PHE A 339 10.11 -16.00 -17.12
N VAL A 340 11.38 -16.36 -17.31
CA VAL A 340 12.33 -15.48 -18.01
C VAL A 340 12.16 -15.44 -19.54
N ARG A 341 11.46 -16.43 -20.11
CA ARG A 341 11.28 -16.62 -21.57
C ARG A 341 10.71 -15.39 -22.26
N ASP A 342 9.66 -14.80 -21.69
CA ASP A 342 8.90 -13.67 -22.22
C ASP A 342 8.97 -12.44 -21.28
N TRP A 343 10.02 -12.36 -20.46
CA TRP A 343 10.24 -11.21 -19.57
C TRP A 343 10.86 -10.03 -20.34
N ILE A 344 10.01 -9.34 -21.09
CA ILE A 344 10.37 -8.24 -22.00
C ILE A 344 10.59 -6.89 -21.29
N GLN A 345 10.25 -6.80 -20.01
CA GLN A 345 10.24 -5.52 -19.26
C GLN A 345 11.60 -5.18 -18.63
N VAL A 346 12.56 -6.11 -18.68
CA VAL A 346 13.88 -5.94 -18.08
C VAL A 346 14.63 -4.83 -18.82
N PRO A 347 15.19 -3.82 -18.13
CA PRO A 347 15.84 -2.69 -18.77
C PRO A 347 16.96 -3.08 -19.74
N THR A 348 17.12 -2.26 -20.78
CA THR A 348 18.16 -2.43 -21.80
C THR A 348 19.54 -2.55 -21.17
N GLY A 349 20.27 -3.60 -21.54
CA GLY A 349 21.61 -3.90 -21.02
C GLY A 349 21.64 -4.65 -19.67
N LYS A 350 20.49 -4.94 -19.06
CA LYS A 350 20.37 -5.70 -17.79
C LYS A 350 19.72 -7.08 -17.96
N GLU A 351 19.32 -7.44 -19.19
CA GLU A 351 18.50 -8.61 -19.52
C GLU A 351 19.16 -9.92 -19.09
N GLU A 352 20.38 -10.18 -19.56
CA GLU A 352 21.09 -11.43 -19.23
C GLU A 352 21.31 -11.56 -17.72
N ARG A 353 21.71 -10.47 -17.07
CA ARG A 353 22.06 -10.45 -15.65
C ARG A 353 20.84 -10.70 -14.77
N PHE A 354 19.72 -10.03 -15.05
CA PHE A 354 18.50 -10.17 -14.25
C PHE A 354 17.79 -11.50 -14.54
N LYS A 355 17.79 -11.98 -15.78
CA LYS A 355 17.27 -13.31 -16.11
C LYS A 355 18.10 -14.40 -15.43
N ARG A 356 19.44 -14.29 -15.42
CA ARG A 356 20.32 -15.21 -14.68
C ARG A 356 20.01 -15.20 -13.19
N PHE A 357 19.78 -14.04 -12.59
CA PHE A 357 19.35 -13.95 -11.21
C PHE A 357 18.09 -14.80 -10.95
N ILE A 358 17.03 -14.67 -11.76
CA ILE A 358 15.82 -15.48 -11.55
C ILE A 358 16.06 -16.98 -11.76
N LEU A 359 16.91 -17.36 -12.71
CA LEU A 359 17.24 -18.76 -12.98
C LEU A 359 17.99 -19.43 -11.81
N GLU A 360 18.98 -18.74 -11.26
CA GLU A 360 19.85 -19.24 -10.17
C GLU A 360 19.24 -19.07 -8.78
N TRP A 361 18.28 -18.16 -8.61
CA TRP A 361 17.74 -17.86 -7.28
C TRP A 361 16.98 -19.04 -6.69
N GLY A 362 17.48 -19.54 -5.55
CA GLY A 362 16.94 -20.71 -4.87
C GLY A 362 17.67 -22.01 -5.18
N ASP A 363 18.77 -21.98 -5.94
CA ASP A 363 19.74 -23.09 -6.00
C ASP A 363 20.50 -23.21 -4.65
N GLU A 364 21.09 -24.38 -4.37
CA GLU A 364 21.64 -24.75 -3.06
C GLU A 364 22.69 -23.75 -2.53
N ASP A 365 23.53 -23.19 -3.39
CA ASP A 365 24.56 -22.19 -3.09
C ASP A 365 24.11 -20.74 -3.36
N LYS A 366 22.87 -20.53 -3.79
CA LYS A 366 22.31 -19.25 -4.26
C LYS A 366 21.17 -18.77 -3.36
N GLY A 367 21.39 -18.89 -2.05
CA GLY A 367 20.48 -18.44 -1.01
C GLY A 367 20.75 -17.01 -0.54
N LEU A 368 19.67 -16.33 -0.14
CA LEU A 368 19.79 -15.12 0.67
C LEU A 368 20.39 -15.50 2.05
N PRO A 369 21.09 -14.58 2.76
CA PRO A 369 21.40 -13.21 2.37
C PRO A 369 22.70 -13.07 1.54
N PHE A 370 23.46 -14.14 1.36
CA PHE A 370 24.83 -14.07 0.81
C PHE A 370 24.89 -13.98 -0.72
N TRP A 371 23.79 -14.30 -1.39
CA TRP A 371 23.61 -14.13 -2.82
C TRP A 371 22.25 -13.45 -3.07
N PRO A 372 22.12 -12.53 -4.05
CA PRO A 372 23.08 -12.18 -5.11
C PRO A 372 24.20 -11.21 -4.67
N PRO A 373 25.24 -11.01 -5.51
CA PRO A 373 26.24 -9.97 -5.31
C PRO A 373 25.61 -8.59 -5.05
N ILE A 374 26.25 -7.79 -4.19
CA ILE A 374 25.67 -6.54 -3.69
C ILE A 374 25.42 -5.49 -4.78
N ASP A 375 26.24 -5.46 -5.82
CA ASP A 375 26.05 -4.57 -6.96
C ASP A 375 24.81 -4.94 -7.77
N LEU A 376 24.52 -6.24 -7.95
CA LEU A 376 23.25 -6.70 -8.51
C LEU A 376 22.07 -6.33 -7.61
N VAL A 377 22.20 -6.42 -6.28
CA VAL A 377 21.15 -5.95 -5.36
C VAL A 377 20.80 -4.49 -5.61
N PHE A 378 21.80 -3.62 -5.81
CA PHE A 378 21.55 -2.21 -6.09
C PHE A 378 20.86 -1.97 -7.44
N GLU A 379 21.26 -2.69 -8.50
CA GLU A 379 20.62 -2.58 -9.81
C GLU A 379 19.16 -3.03 -9.78
N LEU A 380 18.85 -4.11 -9.04
CA LEU A 380 17.50 -4.64 -8.86
C LEU A 380 16.60 -3.67 -8.10
N VAL A 381 17.12 -3.01 -7.07
CA VAL A 381 16.38 -2.00 -6.30
C VAL A 381 16.22 -0.70 -7.10
N GLU A 382 17.27 -0.26 -7.80
CA GLU A 382 17.21 0.93 -8.66
C GLU A 382 16.14 0.77 -9.73
N TRP A 383 16.04 -0.38 -10.39
CA TRP A 383 15.02 -0.62 -11.39
C TRP A 383 13.61 -0.55 -10.80
N GLN A 384 13.34 -1.27 -9.71
CA GLN A 384 12.03 -1.26 -9.08
C GLN A 384 11.65 0.16 -8.62
N GLU A 385 12.54 0.88 -7.92
CA GLU A 385 12.29 2.25 -7.48
C GLU A 385 12.07 3.19 -8.68
N THR A 386 12.87 3.09 -9.74
CA THR A 386 12.76 3.93 -10.93
C THR A 386 11.39 3.83 -11.57
N MET A 387 10.81 2.63 -11.69
CA MET A 387 9.48 2.45 -12.26
C MET A 387 8.40 3.16 -11.41
N HIS A 388 8.47 3.09 -10.07
CA HIS A 388 7.53 3.83 -9.20
C HIS A 388 7.64 5.35 -9.41
N TYR A 389 8.85 5.88 -9.56
CA TYR A 389 9.05 7.31 -9.83
C TYR A 389 8.56 7.76 -11.21
N ILE A 390 8.59 6.88 -12.21
CA ILE A 390 8.00 7.13 -13.53
C ILE A 390 6.47 7.16 -13.41
N ASP A 391 5.87 6.19 -12.71
CA ASP A 391 4.43 6.13 -12.48
C ASP A 391 3.91 7.37 -11.76
N ASP A 392 4.55 7.74 -10.65
CA ASP A 392 4.15 8.88 -9.83
C ASP A 392 4.30 10.23 -10.54
N ALA A 393 5.19 10.32 -11.54
CA ALA A 393 5.36 11.52 -12.36
C ALA A 393 4.36 11.59 -13.53
N THR A 394 4.00 10.43 -14.10
CA THR A 394 3.10 10.34 -15.27
C THR A 394 1.62 10.22 -14.88
N GLY A 395 1.33 9.81 -13.65
CA GLY A 395 -0.03 9.49 -13.19
C GLY A 395 -0.51 8.12 -13.64
N ILE A 396 0.37 7.26 -14.18
CA ILE A 396 0.06 5.87 -14.50
C ILE A 396 -0.17 5.10 -13.19
N CYS A 397 -1.21 4.26 -13.17
CA CYS A 397 -1.46 3.41 -12.02
C CYS A 397 -0.37 2.33 -11.91
N ALA A 398 0.33 2.28 -10.77
CA ALA A 398 1.32 1.24 -10.47
C ALA A 398 0.78 -0.19 -10.67
N GLY A 399 -0.53 -0.41 -10.52
CA GLY A 399 -1.16 -1.70 -10.80
C GLY A 399 -1.06 -2.16 -12.25
N LEU A 400 -0.69 -1.30 -13.20
CA LEU A 400 -0.41 -1.67 -14.59
C LEU A 400 1.06 -1.41 -14.97
N SER A 401 1.90 -1.02 -14.01
CA SER A 401 3.32 -0.73 -14.24
C SER A 401 4.20 -1.24 -13.10
N SER A 402 4.62 -0.37 -12.18
CA SER A 402 5.68 -0.67 -11.21
C SER A 402 5.38 -1.80 -10.22
N PHE A 403 4.12 -2.03 -9.86
CA PHE A 403 3.73 -2.98 -8.81
C PHE A 403 3.68 -4.46 -9.25
N PRO A 404 2.93 -4.85 -10.31
CA PRO A 404 2.86 -6.25 -10.68
C PRO A 404 4.09 -6.69 -11.47
N ILE A 405 4.34 -8.00 -11.46
CA ILE A 405 5.39 -8.60 -12.27
C ILE A 405 4.87 -8.79 -13.71
N LYS A 406 5.73 -8.48 -14.69
CA LYS A 406 5.41 -8.44 -16.12
C LYS A 406 4.24 -7.49 -16.44
N PRO A 407 4.38 -6.17 -16.20
CA PRO A 407 3.35 -5.19 -16.50
C PRO A 407 3.22 -4.86 -18.00
N PRO A 408 2.06 -4.33 -18.44
CA PRO A 408 1.90 -3.76 -19.78
C PRO A 408 2.67 -2.44 -19.98
N TYR A 409 2.83 -1.61 -18.94
CA TYR A 409 3.65 -0.39 -19.02
C TYR A 409 5.04 -0.66 -18.43
N HIS A 410 6.07 -0.44 -19.22
CA HIS A 410 7.46 -0.72 -18.86
C HIS A 410 8.43 0.25 -19.55
N ILE A 411 9.71 0.17 -19.19
CA ILE A 411 10.73 1.14 -19.62
C ILE A 411 10.82 1.31 -21.14
N HIS A 412 10.57 0.25 -21.91
CA HIS A 412 10.64 0.30 -23.38
C HIS A 412 9.47 0.96 -24.10
N ASN A 413 8.28 1.05 -23.50
CA ASN A 413 7.10 1.62 -24.19
C ASN A 413 6.61 2.94 -23.59
N ILE A 414 6.92 3.24 -22.33
CA ILE A 414 6.58 4.51 -21.69
C ILE A 414 7.19 5.73 -22.41
N PRO A 415 8.46 5.72 -22.89
CA PRO A 415 9.01 6.86 -23.64
C PRO A 415 8.19 7.21 -24.88
N ASN A 416 7.72 6.20 -25.62
CA ASN A 416 6.87 6.41 -26.80
C ASN A 416 5.48 6.96 -26.42
N LEU A 417 4.90 6.49 -25.32
CA LEU A 417 3.64 7.04 -24.79
C LEU A 417 3.78 8.51 -24.38
N ILE A 418 4.86 8.86 -23.67
CA ILE A 418 5.13 10.26 -23.28
C ILE A 418 5.37 11.11 -24.53
N SER A 419 6.17 10.62 -25.47
CA SER A 419 6.51 11.38 -26.66
C SER A 419 5.30 11.64 -27.54
N SER A 420 4.46 10.63 -27.78
CA SER A 420 3.24 10.76 -28.57
C SER A 420 2.16 11.60 -27.87
N ALA A 421 2.07 11.54 -26.54
CA ALA A 421 1.15 12.36 -25.77
C ALA A 421 1.55 13.84 -25.76
N THR A 422 2.83 14.13 -25.50
CA THR A 422 3.31 15.48 -25.14
C THR A 422 4.04 16.20 -26.26
N GLY A 423 4.54 15.49 -27.26
CA GLY A 423 5.44 16.02 -28.29
C GLY A 423 6.88 16.20 -27.83
N MET A 424 7.25 15.76 -26.62
CA MET A 424 8.63 15.73 -26.15
C MET A 424 9.32 14.49 -26.71
N ASP A 425 10.43 14.63 -27.43
CA ASP A 425 11.19 13.48 -27.90
C ASP A 425 12.02 12.90 -26.75
N ILE A 426 11.55 11.78 -26.18
CA ILE A 426 12.17 11.11 -25.03
C ILE A 426 12.40 9.63 -25.39
N ASP A 427 13.61 9.16 -25.13
CA ASP A 427 13.99 7.74 -25.18
C ASP A 427 14.13 7.14 -23.76
N GLU A 428 14.49 5.86 -23.68
CA GLU A 428 14.66 5.15 -22.41
C GLU A 428 15.70 5.81 -21.50
N ASP A 429 16.85 6.20 -22.04
CA ASP A 429 17.94 6.83 -21.28
C ASP A 429 17.51 8.19 -20.71
N ASN A 430 16.82 8.99 -21.53
CA ASN A 430 16.30 10.30 -21.15
C ASN A 430 15.25 10.14 -20.04
N LEU A 431 14.34 9.16 -20.16
CA LEU A 431 13.35 8.85 -19.14
C LEU A 431 14.00 8.39 -17.83
N TRP A 432 15.00 7.51 -17.89
CA TRP A 432 15.75 7.05 -16.73
C TRP A 432 16.45 8.22 -16.02
N GLN A 433 17.08 9.13 -16.78
CA GLN A 433 17.70 10.33 -16.23
C GLN A 433 16.68 11.28 -15.57
N ILE A 434 15.48 11.43 -16.14
CA ILE A 434 14.39 12.22 -15.54
C ILE A 434 13.95 11.59 -14.21
N ALA A 435 13.70 10.28 -14.18
CA ALA A 435 13.31 9.57 -12.96
C ALA A 435 14.39 9.69 -11.88
N ARG A 436 15.66 9.49 -12.23
CA ARG A 436 16.81 9.67 -11.33
C ARG A 436 16.90 11.09 -10.80
N ARG A 437 16.67 12.10 -11.65
CA ARG A 437 16.67 13.52 -11.25
C ARG A 437 15.57 13.80 -10.22
N ASN A 438 14.36 13.33 -10.47
CA ASN A 438 13.22 13.49 -9.56
C ASN A 438 13.50 12.82 -8.21
N ARG A 439 13.95 11.57 -8.21
CA ARG A 439 14.34 10.81 -7.02
C ARG A 439 15.46 11.49 -6.22
N THR A 440 16.45 12.03 -6.91
CA THR A 440 17.56 12.76 -6.29
C THR A 440 17.11 14.10 -5.69
N LEU A 441 16.14 14.78 -6.31
CA LEU A 441 15.56 16.01 -5.76
C LEU A 441 14.77 15.74 -4.47
N ILE A 442 13.93 14.69 -4.43
CA ILE A 442 13.23 14.28 -3.20
C ILE A 442 14.26 13.96 -2.11
N ARG A 443 15.32 13.21 -2.46
CA ARG A 443 16.42 12.93 -1.54
C ARG A 443 17.05 14.21 -0.99
N ALA A 444 17.37 15.17 -1.86
CA ALA A 444 17.97 16.45 -1.47
C ALA A 444 17.05 17.24 -0.52
N ILE A 445 15.74 17.24 -0.77
CA ILE A 445 14.74 17.86 0.13
C ILE A 445 14.79 17.19 1.51
N ASN A 446 14.77 15.86 1.58
CA ASN A 446 14.79 15.13 2.85
C ASN A 446 16.12 15.32 3.60
N VAL A 447 17.25 15.32 2.90
CA VAL A 447 18.57 15.64 3.47
C VAL A 447 18.61 17.08 4.00
N ARG A 448 18.06 18.05 3.27
CA ARG A 448 17.92 19.44 3.74
C ARG A 448 17.06 19.54 4.99
N ARG A 449 16.05 18.67 5.14
CA ARG A 449 15.21 18.56 6.36
C ARG A 449 15.85 17.74 7.49
N GLY A 450 17.11 17.31 7.34
CA GLY A 450 17.89 16.68 8.39
C GLY A 450 18.03 15.17 8.31
N MET A 451 17.44 14.50 7.31
CA MET A 451 17.60 13.05 7.14
C MET A 451 19.06 12.70 6.85
N ARG A 452 19.58 11.69 7.54
CA ARG A 452 20.95 11.17 7.40
C ARG A 452 20.92 9.63 7.39
N ARG A 453 22.09 9.03 7.14
CA ARG A 453 22.28 7.57 7.14
C ARG A 453 21.76 6.87 8.41
N LYS A 454 21.80 7.54 9.57
CA LYS A 454 21.30 6.98 10.84
C LYS A 454 19.79 6.72 10.83
N ASP A 455 19.04 7.43 9.98
CA ASP A 455 17.58 7.32 9.87
C ASP A 455 17.16 6.24 8.84
N GLU A 456 18.13 5.64 8.15
CA GLU A 456 17.91 4.66 7.06
C GLU A 456 18.22 3.26 7.53
N ARG A 457 17.44 2.80 8.51
CA ARG A 457 17.57 1.48 9.10
C ARG A 457 16.19 0.87 9.29
N PRO A 458 15.97 -0.39 8.89
CA PRO A 458 14.78 -1.14 9.26
C PRO A 458 14.70 -1.33 10.78
N PRO A 459 13.53 -1.70 11.33
CA PRO A 459 13.41 -2.03 12.75
C PRO A 459 14.39 -3.12 13.18
N GLU A 460 14.87 -3.10 14.42
CA GLU A 460 15.90 -4.03 14.90
C GLU A 460 15.47 -5.50 14.88
N ASP A 461 14.18 -5.74 15.04
CA ASP A 461 13.55 -7.07 15.07
C ASP A 461 12.95 -7.47 13.71
N HIS A 462 13.21 -6.70 12.64
CA HIS A 462 12.58 -6.91 11.33
C HIS A 462 12.99 -8.25 10.69
N TRP A 463 14.21 -8.72 11.00
CA TRP A 463 14.68 -10.07 10.70
C TRP A 463 15.07 -10.80 11.99
N LYS A 464 14.84 -12.12 12.01
CA LYS A 464 15.37 -12.97 13.09
C LYS A 464 16.90 -12.89 13.08
N LYS A 465 17.46 -12.64 14.27
CA LYS A 465 18.91 -12.63 14.51
C LYS A 465 19.52 -14.01 14.38
#